data_AF-A0AAP2GWD7-F1
#
_entry.id   AF-A0AAP2GWD7-F1
#
_cell.length_a   1.000
_cell.length_b   1.000
_cell.length_c   1.000
_cell.angle_alpha   90.00
_cell.angle_beta   90.00
_cell.angle_gamma   90.00
#
_symmetry.space_group_name_H-M   'P 1'
#
loop_
_entity.id
_entity.type
_entity.pdbx_description
1 polymer ?
#
loop_
_entity_poly.entity_id
_entity_poly.type
_entity_poly.pdbx_seq_one_letter_code
_entity_poly.pdbx_strand_id
1 'polypeptide(L)'
;MKISKIVVFLVAFMMMPIIGSYTKGISHKTTLLGHNEVTVTLETLTVYNPEKRQCDRTPLITASNARIDTDKLLKQEIRWMALSRDLLKRWKGKFHYGDTVRLQSGDPEIDGLWVIQDNLNKRFKSAGDLLFDGRVRKLGKWKNVTITRQDEYIINSAPDVNS
;
A
#
# COMPACT_ATOMS: atom_id res chain seq x y z
N MET A 1 -35.68 3.54 -79.62
CA MET A 1 -36.09 2.12 -79.75
C MET A 1 -34.96 1.25 -79.20
N LYS A 2 -35.30 0.39 -78.23
CA LYS A 2 -34.47 -0.63 -77.54
C LYS A 2 -33.26 -0.16 -76.73
N ILE A 3 -33.50 -0.01 -75.43
CA ILE A 3 -32.50 -0.14 -74.36
C ILE A 3 -32.25 -1.65 -74.20
N SER A 4 -31.01 -2.12 -74.39
CA SER A 4 -30.59 -3.48 -74.02
C SER A 4 -29.67 -3.39 -72.81
N LYS A 5 -30.00 -4.19 -71.79
CA LYS A 5 -29.24 -4.31 -70.54
C LYS A 5 -27.99 -5.18 -70.76
N ILE A 6 -27.05 -5.02 -69.82
CA ILE A 6 -25.98 -5.95 -69.39
C ILE A 6 -24.60 -5.69 -70.00
N VAL A 7 -23.70 -5.13 -69.16
CA VAL A 7 -22.37 -5.59 -68.71
C VAL A 7 -21.92 -4.47 -67.73
N VAL A 8 -22.13 -4.50 -66.40
CA VAL A 8 -21.57 -5.33 -65.33
C VAL A 8 -20.04 -5.49 -65.42
N PHE A 9 -19.36 -4.85 -64.45
CA PHE A 9 -17.95 -4.95 -64.02
C PHE A 9 -16.91 -3.96 -64.58
N LEU A 10 -16.14 -3.41 -63.62
CA LEU A 10 -14.96 -2.53 -63.75
C LEU A 10 -15.32 -1.15 -64.33
N VAL A 11 -15.44 -0.08 -63.56
CA VAL A 11 -14.32 0.62 -62.89
C VAL A 11 -14.87 1.36 -61.67
N ALA A 12 -14.91 0.69 -60.52
CA ALA A 12 -15.09 1.33 -59.21
C ALA A 12 -13.71 1.51 -58.55
N PHE A 13 -12.78 2.15 -59.27
CA PHE A 13 -11.40 2.39 -58.81
C PHE A 13 -10.94 3.82 -59.10
N MET A 14 -11.84 4.78 -58.91
CA MET A 14 -11.50 6.19 -59.02
C MET A 14 -12.22 6.97 -57.94
N MET A 15 -11.89 6.69 -56.68
CA MET A 15 -12.04 7.60 -55.53
C MET A 15 -11.34 6.92 -54.34
N MET A 16 -10.00 6.95 -54.31
CA MET A 16 -9.30 6.80 -53.03
C MET A 16 -9.46 8.12 -52.27
N PRO A 17 -10.15 8.17 -51.12
CA PRO A 17 -9.98 9.28 -50.20
C PRO A 17 -8.60 9.18 -49.55
N ILE A 18 -7.92 10.31 -49.61
CA ILE A 18 -6.71 10.75 -48.92
C ILE A 18 -6.48 9.97 -47.62
N ILE A 19 -5.26 9.43 -47.47
CA ILE A 19 -4.71 8.88 -46.23
C ILE A 19 -4.91 9.94 -45.14
N GLY A 20 -6.01 9.84 -44.41
CA GLY A 20 -6.17 10.52 -43.14
C GLY A 20 -5.10 9.95 -42.23
N SER A 21 -4.15 10.78 -41.82
CA SER A 21 -3.25 10.49 -40.72
C SER A 21 -4.11 10.07 -39.52
N TYR A 22 -4.20 8.76 -39.28
CA TYR A 22 -4.64 8.23 -38.00
C TYR A 22 -3.53 8.58 -36.99
N THR A 23 -3.48 9.83 -36.54
CA THR A 23 -2.95 10.08 -35.20
C THR A 23 -4.02 9.53 -34.28
N LYS A 24 -3.88 8.26 -33.92
CA LYS A 24 -4.50 7.74 -32.71
C LYS A 24 -3.94 8.62 -31.62
N GLY A 25 -4.70 9.64 -31.22
CA GLY A 25 -4.32 10.55 -30.16
C GLY A 25 -4.00 9.69 -28.96
N ILE A 26 -2.72 9.57 -28.64
CA ILE A 26 -2.28 8.96 -27.40
C ILE A 26 -2.74 9.94 -26.34
N SER A 27 -3.94 9.71 -25.81
CA SER A 27 -4.37 10.32 -24.56
C SER A 27 -3.41 9.80 -23.50
N HIS A 28 -2.37 10.59 -23.21
CA HIS A 28 -1.56 10.36 -22.04
C HIS A 28 -2.50 10.55 -20.85
N LYS A 29 -2.94 9.43 -20.27
CA LYS A 29 -3.69 9.39 -19.03
C LYS A 29 -2.78 9.95 -17.93
N THR A 30 -2.84 11.25 -17.69
CA THR A 30 -2.12 11.91 -16.59
C THR A 30 -2.77 11.50 -15.28
N THR A 31 -2.24 10.47 -14.63
CA THR A 31 -2.60 10.07 -13.26
C THR A 31 -2.07 11.13 -12.29
N LEU A 32 -2.93 11.96 -11.70
CA LEU A 32 -2.53 12.93 -10.67
C LEU A 32 -2.45 12.24 -9.29
N LEU A 33 -1.27 11.85 -8.80
CA LEU A 33 -1.13 11.24 -7.48
C LEU A 33 -1.58 12.23 -6.37
N GLY A 34 -2.76 12.00 -5.77
CA GLY A 34 -3.21 12.72 -4.58
C GLY A 34 -2.67 12.05 -3.32
N HIS A 35 -1.60 12.57 -2.73
CA HIS A 35 -1.06 12.05 -1.48
C HIS A 35 -1.80 12.68 -0.28
N ASN A 36 -2.63 11.90 0.40
CA ASN A 36 -3.05 12.24 1.77
C ASN A 36 -1.94 11.75 2.72
N GLU A 37 -0.89 12.56 2.88
CA GLU A 37 0.22 12.22 3.75
C GLU A 37 -0.23 12.17 5.23
N VAL A 38 -0.20 10.98 5.82
CA VAL A 38 -0.51 10.78 7.24
C VAL A 38 0.80 10.53 7.99
N THR A 39 1.25 11.57 8.70
CA THR A 39 2.45 11.52 9.56
C THR A 39 2.05 11.63 11.03
N VAL A 40 2.65 10.79 11.88
CA VAL A 40 2.45 10.77 13.34
C VAL A 40 3.79 10.57 14.04
N THR A 41 4.00 11.26 15.16
CA THR A 41 5.13 11.02 16.07
C THR A 41 4.69 10.08 17.20
N LEU A 42 5.40 8.97 17.35
CA LEU A 42 5.28 8.05 18.47
C LEU A 42 6.11 8.57 19.64
N GLU A 43 5.50 8.72 20.80
CA GLU A 43 6.19 9.05 22.04
C GLU A 43 7.13 7.94 22.47
N THR A 44 6.75 6.68 22.25
CA THR A 44 7.58 5.51 22.59
C THR A 44 7.46 4.44 21.52
N LEU A 45 8.61 3.94 21.08
CA LEU A 45 8.71 2.75 20.24
C LEU A 45 9.53 1.70 20.98
N THR A 46 9.08 0.44 21.01
CA THR A 46 9.81 -0.68 21.62
C THR A 46 10.02 -1.83 20.64
N VAL A 47 10.62 -2.92 21.13
CA VAL A 47 10.68 -4.22 20.44
C VAL A 47 9.88 -5.24 21.26
N TYR A 48 9.11 -6.08 20.57
CA TYR A 48 8.55 -7.31 21.12
C TYR A 48 8.99 -8.52 20.32
N ASN A 49 9.08 -9.65 21.02
CA ASN A 49 9.40 -10.94 20.43
C ASN A 49 8.20 -11.88 20.55
N PRO A 50 7.84 -12.62 19.48
CA PRO A 50 6.71 -13.55 19.50
C PRO A 50 7.15 -14.87 20.18
N GLU A 51 7.46 -14.82 21.47
CA GLU A 51 7.80 -16.03 22.22
C GLU A 51 6.53 -16.82 22.59
N LYS A 52 6.51 -18.11 22.21
CA LYS A 52 5.41 -19.03 22.54
C LYS A 52 5.13 -19.14 24.05
N ARG A 53 6.09 -18.75 24.90
CA ARG A 53 6.03 -18.94 26.36
C ARG A 53 5.14 -17.92 27.09
N GLN A 54 4.52 -16.97 26.40
CA GLN A 54 3.65 -15.94 27.00
C GLN A 54 2.27 -15.76 26.33
N CYS A 55 1.73 -16.78 25.65
CA CYS A 55 0.36 -16.70 25.14
C CYS A 55 -0.39 -18.01 25.39
N ASP A 56 -1.53 -17.92 26.06
CA ASP A 56 -2.35 -19.08 26.41
C ASP A 56 -3.08 -19.69 25.22
N ARG A 57 -2.92 -19.18 23.98
CA ARG A 57 -3.48 -19.91 22.81
C ARG A 57 -2.94 -19.66 21.40
N THR A 58 -2.48 -18.48 20.97
CA THR A 58 -2.10 -18.26 19.55
C THR A 58 -1.06 -17.13 19.33
N PRO A 59 0.19 -17.26 19.79
CA PRO A 59 1.23 -16.20 19.70
C PRO A 59 1.66 -15.82 18.29
N LEU A 60 1.23 -16.60 17.28
CA LEU A 60 1.57 -16.39 15.88
C LEU A 60 0.45 -15.72 15.10
N ILE A 61 -0.67 -15.35 15.72
CA ILE A 61 -1.79 -14.70 15.05
C ILE A 61 -1.85 -13.24 15.52
N THR A 62 -1.63 -12.29 14.61
CA THR A 62 -1.72 -10.86 14.89
C THR A 62 -3.18 -10.41 15.03
N ALA A 63 -3.45 -9.20 15.54
CA ALA A 63 -4.82 -8.66 15.59
C ALA A 63 -5.48 -8.49 14.19
N SER A 64 -4.69 -8.48 13.12
CA SER A 64 -5.17 -8.56 11.73
C SER A 64 -5.45 -9.98 11.23
N ASN A 65 -5.26 -11.00 12.10
CA ASN A 65 -5.36 -12.43 11.80
C ASN A 65 -4.24 -12.97 10.88
N ALA A 66 -3.13 -12.24 10.73
CA ALA A 66 -1.97 -12.70 9.96
C ALA A 66 -1.14 -13.69 10.78
N ARG A 67 -0.63 -14.75 10.12
CA ARG A 67 0.23 -15.75 10.76
C ARG A 67 1.71 -15.36 10.63
N ILE A 68 2.41 -15.21 11.77
CA ILE A 68 3.86 -14.94 11.78
C ILE A 68 4.60 -16.19 11.32
N ASP A 69 5.37 -16.05 10.23
CA ASP A 69 6.38 -17.02 9.79
C ASP A 69 7.70 -16.71 10.50
N THR A 70 8.11 -17.60 11.41
CA THR A 70 9.29 -17.39 12.26
C THR A 70 10.61 -17.44 11.50
N ASP A 71 10.67 -18.18 10.39
CA ASP A 71 11.90 -18.28 9.59
C ASP A 71 12.11 -17.01 8.78
N LYS A 72 11.02 -16.46 8.22
CA LYS A 72 11.03 -15.14 7.57
C LYS A 72 11.31 -14.02 8.56
N LEU A 73 10.77 -14.11 9.78
CA LEU A 73 11.04 -13.14 10.83
C LEU A 73 12.52 -13.17 11.26
N LEU A 74 13.11 -14.35 11.42
CA LEU A 74 14.54 -14.50 11.73
C LEU A 74 15.43 -13.86 10.65
N LYS A 75 15.04 -13.99 9.38
CA LYS A 75 15.72 -13.38 8.24
C LYS A 75 15.37 -11.90 8.02
N GLN A 76 14.51 -11.32 8.86
CA GLN A 76 13.98 -9.95 8.74
C GLN A 76 13.24 -9.68 7.41
N GLU A 77 12.70 -10.72 6.77
CA GLU A 77 11.83 -10.60 5.58
C GLU A 77 10.42 -10.12 5.96
N ILE A 78 10.06 -10.23 7.25
CA ILE A 78 8.84 -9.68 7.83
C ILE A 78 9.20 -8.47 8.70
N ARG A 79 8.66 -7.31 8.35
CA ARG A 79 8.76 -6.08 9.13
C ARG A 79 7.37 -5.63 9.54
N TRP A 80 6.86 -6.20 10.63
CA TRP A 80 5.53 -5.87 11.17
C TRP A 80 5.64 -5.07 12.46
N MET A 81 4.68 -4.18 12.68
CA MET A 81 4.61 -3.42 13.92
C MET A 81 3.20 -3.41 14.50
N ALA A 82 3.15 -3.24 15.82
CA ALA A 82 1.94 -2.94 16.56
C ALA A 82 1.85 -1.44 16.81
N LEU A 83 0.64 -0.88 16.81
CA LEU A 83 0.37 0.48 17.25
C LEU A 83 -0.57 0.52 18.45
N SER A 84 -0.46 1.57 19.26
CA SER A 84 -1.46 1.86 20.28
C SER A 84 -2.83 2.12 19.65
N ARG A 85 -3.90 1.73 20.36
CA ARG A 85 -5.25 1.68 19.79
C ARG A 85 -5.73 3.04 19.27
N ASP A 86 -5.39 4.12 19.96
CA ASP A 86 -5.70 5.51 19.58
C ASP A 86 -5.16 5.92 18.20
N LEU A 87 -4.15 5.22 17.67
CA LEU A 87 -3.61 5.47 16.34
C LEU A 87 -4.34 4.69 15.23
N LEU A 88 -5.12 3.67 15.59
CA LEU A 88 -5.79 2.76 14.66
C LEU A 88 -7.24 3.18 14.38
N LYS A 89 -7.69 3.07 13.12
CA LYS A 89 -8.99 3.53 12.64
C LYS A 89 -10.17 2.93 13.40
N ARG A 90 -10.08 1.66 13.80
CA ARG A 90 -11.08 0.98 14.63
C ARG A 90 -11.39 1.73 15.94
N TRP A 91 -10.44 2.51 16.45
CA TRP A 91 -10.63 3.39 17.61
C TRP A 91 -10.48 4.88 17.25
N LYS A 92 -10.94 5.27 16.05
CA LYS A 92 -10.94 6.65 15.54
C LYS A 92 -9.54 7.23 15.23
N GLY A 93 -8.51 6.40 15.17
CA GLY A 93 -7.18 6.79 14.72
C GLY A 93 -7.06 6.93 13.20
N LYS A 94 -5.82 7.13 12.72
CA LYS A 94 -5.53 7.46 11.32
C LYS A 94 -5.09 6.26 10.46
N PHE A 95 -4.61 5.18 11.08
CA PHE A 95 -4.03 4.02 10.38
C PHE A 95 -4.96 2.81 10.36
N HIS A 96 -4.90 2.01 9.30
CA HIS A 96 -5.54 0.69 9.22
C HIS A 96 -4.52 -0.43 9.41
N TYR A 97 -5.02 -1.63 9.75
CA TYR A 97 -4.19 -2.83 9.57
C TYR A 97 -3.90 -3.03 8.10
N GLY A 98 -2.67 -3.41 7.78
CA GLY A 98 -2.16 -3.53 6.42
C GLY A 98 -1.51 -2.26 5.87
N ASP A 99 -1.71 -1.09 6.50
CA ASP A 99 -1.02 0.14 6.10
C ASP A 99 0.50 -0.07 6.21
N THR A 100 1.22 0.33 5.17
CA THR A 100 2.68 0.42 5.18
C THR A 100 3.07 1.82 5.63
N VAL A 101 3.98 1.91 6.60
CA VAL A 101 4.54 3.17 7.08
C VAL A 101 6.06 3.19 6.90
N ARG A 102 6.60 4.36 6.56
CA ARG A 102 8.03 4.64 6.68
C ARG A 102 8.30 5.10 8.10
N LEU A 103 9.20 4.39 8.78
CA LEU A 103 9.68 4.68 10.13
C LEU A 103 11.00 5.44 10.07
N GLN A 104 11.11 6.48 10.90
CA GLN A 104 12.30 7.32 11.06
C GLN A 104 12.54 7.57 12.56
N SER A 105 13.49 6.84 13.13
CA SER A 105 14.00 6.97 14.50
C SER A 105 15.45 7.42 14.56
N GLY A 106 16.18 7.43 13.42
CA GLY A 106 17.62 7.70 13.40
C GLY A 106 18.48 6.50 13.76
N ASP A 107 17.89 5.30 13.82
CA ASP A 107 18.60 4.03 13.97
C ASP A 107 18.46 3.30 12.62
N PRO A 108 19.55 3.24 11.81
CA PRO A 108 19.52 2.64 10.47
C PRO A 108 19.07 1.18 10.45
N GLU A 109 19.16 0.44 11.56
CA GLU A 109 18.75 -0.96 11.62
C GLU A 109 17.22 -1.11 11.64
N ILE A 110 16.49 -0.11 12.13
CA ILE A 110 15.01 -0.13 12.24
C ILE A 110 14.32 0.87 11.32
N ASP A 111 15.04 1.89 10.85
CA ASP A 111 14.52 2.82 9.85
C ASP A 111 14.09 2.08 8.58
N GLY A 112 13.08 2.63 7.89
CA GLY A 112 12.54 2.03 6.67
C GLY A 112 11.08 1.60 6.80
N LEU A 113 10.66 0.64 5.97
CA LEU A 113 9.25 0.28 5.84
C LEU A 113 8.83 -0.77 6.87
N TRP A 114 7.64 -0.55 7.43
CA TRP A 114 6.97 -1.45 8.36
C TRP A 114 5.49 -1.55 8.01
N VAL A 115 4.90 -2.74 8.21
CA VAL A 115 3.47 -2.97 7.99
C VAL A 115 2.76 -3.06 9.34
N ILE A 116 1.66 -2.32 9.48
CA ILE A 116 0.85 -2.33 10.70
C ILE A 116 0.00 -3.59 10.72
N GLN A 117 0.27 -4.52 11.62
CA GLN A 117 -0.47 -5.80 11.70
C GLN A 117 -1.10 -6.07 13.06
N ASP A 118 -0.73 -5.30 14.09
CA ASP A 118 -1.16 -5.59 15.46
C ASP A 118 -1.51 -4.33 16.27
N ASN A 119 -2.10 -4.51 17.45
CA ASN A 119 -2.35 -3.43 18.41
C ASN A 119 -1.77 -3.71 19.80
N LEU A 120 -1.41 -2.63 20.49
CA LEU A 120 -0.97 -2.68 21.88
C LEU A 120 -2.15 -2.76 22.86
N ASN A 121 -1.83 -3.15 24.10
CA ASN A 121 -2.77 -3.07 25.22
C ASN A 121 -3.32 -1.63 25.37
N LYS A 122 -4.60 -1.50 25.75
CA LYS A 122 -5.32 -0.22 25.87
C LYS A 122 -4.66 0.85 26.76
N ARG A 123 -3.76 0.45 27.67
CA ARG A 123 -3.01 1.37 28.55
C ARG A 123 -2.00 2.24 27.81
N PHE A 124 -1.52 1.81 26.65
CA PHE A 124 -0.53 2.54 25.86
C PHE A 124 -1.22 3.56 24.94
N LYS A 125 -0.55 4.70 24.71
CA LYS A 125 -0.99 5.83 23.88
C LYS A 125 0.19 6.36 23.09
N SER A 126 -0.05 6.86 21.88
CA SER A 126 0.98 7.39 20.98
C SER A 126 2.23 6.50 20.90
N ALA A 127 2.05 5.17 20.87
CA ALA A 127 3.15 4.21 21.01
C ALA A 127 3.12 3.14 19.93
N GLY A 128 4.29 2.57 19.64
CA GLY A 128 4.44 1.43 18.74
C GLY A 128 5.37 0.37 19.30
N ASP A 129 5.34 -0.81 18.69
CA ASP A 129 6.20 -1.93 19.07
C ASP A 129 6.61 -2.72 17.82
N LEU A 130 7.90 -2.91 17.62
CA LEU A 130 8.46 -3.57 16.45
C LEU A 130 8.56 -5.08 16.69
N LEU A 131 8.04 -5.87 15.76
CA LEU A 131 8.17 -7.32 15.81
C LEU A 131 9.60 -7.71 15.40
N PHE A 132 10.33 -8.37 16.29
CA PHE A 132 11.62 -8.99 15.98
C PHE A 132 11.66 -10.44 16.46
N ASP A 133 12.46 -11.27 15.81
CA ASP A 133 12.90 -12.53 16.40
C ASP A 133 13.86 -12.23 17.57
N GLY A 134 13.67 -12.90 18.71
CA GLY A 134 14.49 -12.68 19.91
C GLY A 134 15.97 -13.06 19.76
N ARG A 135 16.33 -13.82 18.72
CA ARG A 135 17.74 -14.08 18.35
C ARG A 135 18.36 -12.94 17.57
N VAL A 136 17.55 -12.14 16.88
CA VAL A 136 17.99 -10.96 16.12
C VAL A 136 18.09 -9.75 17.05
N ARG A 137 16.99 -9.44 17.76
CA ARG A 137 16.94 -8.29 18.67
C ARG A 137 15.93 -8.55 19.78
N LYS A 138 16.42 -8.52 21.03
CA LYS A 138 15.59 -8.79 22.23
C LYS A 138 14.90 -7.56 22.79
N LEU A 139 15.60 -6.43 22.77
CA LEU A 139 15.17 -5.20 23.43
C LEU A 139 15.50 -4.01 22.54
N GLY A 140 14.75 -2.94 22.74
CA GLY A 140 14.95 -1.67 22.07
C GLY A 140 13.92 -0.67 22.59
N LYS A 141 14.32 0.60 22.68
CA LYS A 141 13.41 1.68 23.06
C LYS A 141 13.87 2.98 22.44
N TRP A 142 12.94 3.63 21.73
CA TRP A 142 13.15 4.94 21.11
C TRP A 142 12.05 5.89 21.54
N LYS A 143 12.36 7.18 21.46
CA LYS A 143 11.48 8.29 21.80
C LYS A 143 11.31 9.19 20.59
N ASN A 144 10.13 9.78 20.45
CA ASN A 144 9.83 10.76 19.39
C ASN A 144 10.12 10.22 17.97
N VAL A 145 9.67 8.99 17.70
CA VAL A 145 9.88 8.34 16.39
C VAL A 145 8.79 8.76 15.43
N THR A 146 9.15 9.12 14.19
CA THR A 146 8.18 9.52 13.17
C THR A 146 7.78 8.32 12.32
N ILE A 147 6.48 8.16 12.07
CA ILE A 147 5.94 7.23 11.09
C ILE A 147 5.07 7.97 10.07
N THR A 148 5.26 7.65 8.79
CA THR A 148 4.53 8.26 7.67
C THR A 148 3.91 7.19 6.80
N ARG A 149 2.58 7.20 6.65
CA ARG A 149 1.86 6.26 5.79
C ARG A 149 2.32 6.40 4.34
N GLN A 150 2.57 5.27 3.71
CA GLN A 150 2.90 5.19 2.29
C GLN A 150 1.62 4.77 1.55
N ASP A 151 0.91 5.76 1.00
CA ASP A 151 -0.26 5.53 0.16
C ASP A 151 0.16 5.65 -1.32
N GLU A 152 0.07 4.57 -2.09
CA GLU A 152 -0.09 4.66 -3.54
C GLU A 152 -1.60 4.54 -3.84
N TYR A 153 -2.27 5.66 -4.13
CA TYR A 153 -3.60 5.63 -4.73
C TYR A 153 -3.49 5.96 -6.22
N ILE A 154 -3.91 5.02 -7.08
CA ILE A 154 -4.24 5.33 -8.47
C ILE A 154 -5.59 6.04 -8.45
N ILE A 155 -5.62 7.36 -8.69
CA ILE A 155 -6.88 7.98 -9.08
C ILE A 155 -7.22 7.55 -10.50
N ASN A 156 -8.33 6.83 -10.65
CA ASN A 156 -8.96 6.72 -11.95
C ASN A 156 -9.65 8.06 -12.22
N SER A 157 -9.11 8.85 -13.13
CA SER A 157 -9.79 10.02 -13.68
C SER A 157 -11.21 9.57 -14.09
N ALA A 158 -12.23 10.24 -13.56
CA ALA A 158 -13.61 10.01 -13.98
C ALA A 158 -13.70 10.16 -15.51
N PRO A 159 -14.58 9.40 -16.21
CA PRO A 159 -14.82 9.68 -17.61
C PRO A 159 -15.29 11.13 -17.74
N ASP A 160 -14.67 11.87 -18.67
CA ASP A 160 -15.09 13.21 -19.06
C ASP A 160 -16.60 13.17 -19.37
N VAL A 161 -17.42 13.64 -18.44
CA VAL A 161 -18.82 13.98 -18.74
C VAL A 161 -18.73 15.35 -19.40
N ASN A 162 -18.38 15.36 -20.70
CA ASN A 162 -18.66 16.39 -21.68
C ASN A 162 -17.95 16.04 -23.02
N SER A 163 -18.59 15.18 -23.81
CA SER A 163 -18.40 15.14 -25.27
C SER A 163 -19.72 14.84 -25.95
#